data_AF-A0A8S4R2J7-F1
#
_entry.id   AF-A0A8S4R2J7-F1
#
_cell.length_a   1.000
_cell.length_b   1.000
_cell.length_c   1.000
_cell.angle_alpha   90.00
_cell.angle_beta   90.00
_cell.angle_gamma   90.00
#
_symmetry.space_group_name_H-M   'P 1'
#
loop_
_entity.id
_entity.type
_entity.pdbx_description
1 polymer ?
#
loop_
_entity_poly.entity_id
_entity_poly.type
_entity_poly.pdbx_seq_one_letter_code
_entity_poly.pdbx_strand_id
1 'polypeptide(L)'
;ELQTELNSAAVVLSNASSHVVNSVDTEKLPASAADFQASFERLVTVCLEMAGHAEETESRTQMVSSLKTVTVNSSKLLSTAKSVSQDLTRPNAKNQLAAAARAVTESINHLVDVCTEAAPGQKECAAAIRNMESSRPLLSAPTQPISELGYFACLDAVVDQSKLLSEGMSGMASAVKKSETDKFSRSVATVATAVQGLVECTAQAAYLVAVSDETSVAGRAGLVDQAQFARAAAAIEHACRTLCDPNTDQHQVRATDALASSEWVNILFLKHARKFEINRICHQIVPSRSMFSLWCTINEHLFIRSWPYWPNTCERRPAKVA
;
A
#
# COMPACT_ATOMS: atom_id res chain seq x y z
N GLU A 1 -8.67 -4.98 24.65
CA GLU A 1 -9.39 -4.32 25.77
C GLU A 1 -9.44 -2.80 25.59
N LEU A 2 -8.30 -2.11 25.40
CA LEU A 2 -8.25 -0.66 25.18
C LEU A 2 -9.11 -0.17 23.99
N GLN A 3 -9.14 -0.92 22.88
CA GLN A 3 -9.97 -0.55 21.72
C GLN A 3 -11.49 -0.62 22.01
N THR A 4 -11.93 -1.67 22.71
CA THR A 4 -13.33 -1.80 23.16
C THR A 4 -13.70 -0.71 24.16
N GLU A 5 -12.76 -0.32 25.02
CA GLU A 5 -12.94 0.79 25.96
C GLU A 5 -13.00 2.15 25.26
N LEU A 6 -12.16 2.36 24.24
CA LEU A 6 -12.19 3.53 23.38
C LEU A 6 -13.54 3.67 22.67
N ASN A 7 -14.02 2.59 22.05
CA ASN A 7 -15.32 2.58 21.36
C ASN A 7 -16.47 2.89 22.32
N SER A 8 -16.44 2.31 23.52
CA SER A 8 -17.42 2.60 24.57
C SER A 8 -17.37 4.08 24.98
N ALA A 9 -16.18 4.63 25.25
CA ALA A 9 -16.00 6.04 25.62
C ALA A 9 -16.43 6.99 24.50
N ALA A 10 -16.16 6.65 23.24
CA ALA A 10 -16.57 7.41 22.06
C ALA A 10 -18.10 7.49 21.93
N VAL A 11 -18.80 6.36 22.12
CA VAL A 11 -20.27 6.31 22.10
C VAL A 11 -20.86 7.16 23.23
N VAL A 12 -20.33 7.04 24.45
CA VAL A 12 -20.77 7.82 25.60
C VAL A 12 -20.58 9.32 25.35
N LEU A 13 -19.42 9.75 24.83
CA LEU A 13 -19.16 11.14 24.51
C LEU A 13 -20.09 11.69 23.41
N SER A 14 -20.36 10.89 22.36
CA SER A 14 -21.28 11.28 21.29
C SER A 14 -22.70 11.49 21.82
N ASN A 15 -23.17 10.59 22.69
CA ASN A 15 -24.45 10.73 23.37
C ASN A 15 -24.48 11.98 24.26
N ALA A 16 -23.43 12.19 25.07
CA ALA A 16 -23.31 13.38 25.94
C ALA A 16 -23.33 14.68 25.12
N SER A 17 -22.72 14.70 23.93
CA SER A 17 -22.78 15.85 23.01
C SER A 17 -24.21 16.17 22.59
N SER A 18 -25.01 15.14 22.31
CA SER A 18 -26.43 15.28 21.94
C SER A 18 -27.26 15.76 23.13
N HIS A 19 -26.96 15.27 24.33
CA HIS A 19 -27.59 15.77 25.57
C HIS A 19 -27.29 17.25 25.80
N VAL A 20 -26.06 17.73 25.53
CA VAL A 20 -25.73 19.15 25.63
C VAL A 20 -26.60 19.98 24.68
N VAL A 21 -26.78 19.54 23.43
CA VAL A 21 -27.63 20.23 22.45
C VAL A 21 -29.09 20.31 22.90
N ASN A 22 -29.63 19.22 23.43
CA ASN A 22 -31.02 19.15 23.87
C ASN A 22 -31.27 19.90 25.19
N SER A 23 -30.25 20.09 26.01
CA SER A 23 -30.35 20.72 27.33
C SER A 23 -30.25 22.25 27.28
N VAL A 24 -29.95 22.86 26.12
CA VAL A 24 -29.75 24.32 26.00
C VAL A 24 -31.02 25.13 26.27
N ASP A 25 -32.19 24.55 26.04
CA ASP A 25 -33.49 25.16 26.34
C ASP A 25 -33.89 25.00 27.84
N THR A 26 -33.06 24.32 28.65
CA THR A 26 -33.37 23.95 30.04
C THR A 26 -32.31 24.46 31.02
N GLU A 27 -32.68 24.66 32.29
CA GLU A 27 -31.73 25.01 33.36
C GLU A 27 -30.69 23.91 33.66
N LYS A 28 -30.79 22.74 33.01
CA LYS A 28 -29.90 21.58 33.20
C LYS A 28 -28.62 21.63 32.34
N LEU A 29 -28.42 22.68 31.54
CA LEU A 29 -27.23 22.82 30.70
C LEU A 29 -25.90 22.68 31.46
N PRO A 30 -25.69 23.30 32.63
CA PRO A 30 -24.42 23.15 33.37
C PRO A 30 -24.14 21.70 33.78
N ALA A 31 -25.18 20.95 34.17
CA ALA A 31 -25.05 19.54 34.53
C ALA A 31 -24.72 18.68 33.31
N SER A 32 -25.39 18.92 32.18
CA SER A 32 -25.10 18.20 30.92
C SER A 32 -23.70 18.52 30.37
N ALA A 33 -23.23 19.76 30.55
CA ALA A 33 -21.87 20.16 30.16
C ALA A 33 -20.80 19.50 31.05
N ALA A 34 -21.07 19.34 32.35
CA ALA A 34 -20.18 18.64 33.27
C ALA A 34 -20.08 17.14 32.93
N ASP A 35 -21.20 16.49 32.60
CA ASP A 35 -21.23 15.09 32.18
C ASP A 35 -20.49 14.87 30.84
N PHE A 36 -20.66 15.79 29.89
CA PHE A 36 -19.89 15.81 28.65
C PHE A 36 -18.39 15.94 28.90
N GLN A 37 -17.98 16.84 29.81
CA GLN A 37 -16.58 17.04 30.17
C GLN A 37 -15.96 15.79 30.81
N ALA A 38 -16.67 15.14 31.74
CA ALA A 38 -16.22 13.89 32.36
C ALA A 38 -16.06 12.75 31.33
N SER A 39 -17.01 12.64 30.40
CA SER A 39 -16.95 11.69 29.29
C SER A 39 -15.78 11.98 28.34
N PHE A 40 -15.51 13.26 28.09
CA PHE A 40 -14.39 13.69 27.26
C PHE A 40 -13.03 13.36 27.91
N GLU A 41 -12.88 13.60 29.22
CA GLU A 41 -11.67 13.26 29.97
C GLU A 41 -11.39 11.75 29.96
N ARG A 42 -12.45 10.94 30.07
CA ARG A 42 -12.33 9.47 29.93
C ARG A 42 -11.83 9.08 28.54
N LEU A 43 -12.38 9.67 27.47
CA LEU A 43 -11.93 9.40 26.10
C LEU A 43 -10.46 9.80 25.90
N VAL A 44 -10.07 10.99 26.38
CA VAL A 44 -8.69 11.50 26.29
C VAL A 44 -7.72 10.55 26.99
N THR A 45 -8.07 10.06 28.18
CA THR A 45 -7.22 9.14 28.96
C THR A 45 -6.95 7.86 28.18
N VAL A 46 -8.01 7.21 27.66
CA VAL A 46 -7.88 5.97 26.87
C VAL A 46 -7.08 6.21 25.59
N CYS A 47 -7.31 7.33 24.89
CA CYS A 47 -6.55 7.67 23.70
C CYS A 47 -5.06 7.90 23.99
N LEU A 48 -4.72 8.57 25.09
CA LEU A 48 -3.34 8.80 25.49
C LEU A 48 -2.63 7.51 25.89
N GLU A 49 -3.34 6.60 26.58
CA GLU A 49 -2.82 5.26 26.87
C GLU A 49 -2.55 4.49 25.58
N MET A 50 -3.49 4.47 24.64
CA MET A 50 -3.29 3.84 23.33
C MET A 50 -2.12 4.47 22.55
N ALA A 51 -1.99 5.81 22.58
CA ALA A 51 -0.88 6.51 21.96
C ALA A 51 0.47 6.20 22.63
N GLY A 52 0.47 5.85 23.93
CA GLY A 52 1.65 5.36 24.66
C GLY A 52 2.08 3.96 24.23
N HIS A 53 1.15 3.13 23.76
CA HIS A 53 1.42 1.79 23.22
C HIS A 53 1.77 1.78 21.73
N ALA A 54 1.59 2.90 21.01
CA ALA A 54 1.96 3.01 19.61
C ALA A 54 3.49 3.09 19.45
N GLU A 55 4.08 2.05 18.85
CA GLU A 55 5.53 1.98 18.59
C GLU A 55 5.97 2.97 17.50
N GLU A 56 5.11 3.24 16.51
CA GLU A 56 5.40 4.13 15.39
C GLU A 56 5.16 5.60 15.76
N THR A 57 6.19 6.42 15.64
CA THR A 57 6.12 7.85 15.99
C THR A 57 5.14 8.62 15.10
N GLU A 58 4.99 8.22 13.84
CA GLU A 58 4.01 8.80 12.91
C GLU A 58 2.57 8.50 13.36
N SER A 59 2.25 7.23 13.60
CA SER A 59 0.93 6.80 14.11
C SER A 59 0.57 7.50 15.43
N ARG A 60 1.52 7.59 16.37
CA ARG A 60 1.34 8.35 17.62
C ARG A 60 1.07 9.84 17.37
N THR A 61 1.78 10.45 16.44
CA THR A 61 1.57 11.87 16.07
C THR A 61 0.19 12.08 15.46
N GLN A 62 -0.27 11.16 14.62
CA GLN A 62 -1.58 11.20 14.00
C GLN A 62 -2.72 11.00 15.01
N MET A 63 -2.57 10.09 15.98
CA MET A 63 -3.50 9.91 17.09
C MET A 63 -3.63 11.19 17.93
N VAL A 64 -2.50 11.79 18.32
CA VAL A 64 -2.48 13.03 19.11
C VAL A 64 -3.08 14.21 18.32
N SER A 65 -2.79 14.29 17.02
CA SER A 65 -3.38 15.30 16.13
C SER A 65 -4.91 15.14 16.04
N SER A 66 -5.40 13.91 15.87
CA SER A 66 -6.83 13.60 15.83
C SER A 66 -7.51 13.93 17.16
N LEU A 67 -6.86 13.59 18.28
CA LEU A 67 -7.34 13.91 19.62
C LEU A 67 -7.45 15.44 19.82
N LYS A 68 -6.46 16.21 19.35
CA LYS A 68 -6.49 17.67 19.38
C LYS A 68 -7.67 18.24 18.60
N THR A 69 -8.01 17.66 17.46
CA THR A 69 -9.20 18.05 16.68
C THR A 69 -10.48 17.81 17.47
N VAL A 70 -10.62 16.66 18.15
CA VAL A 70 -11.76 16.41 19.04
C VAL A 70 -11.82 17.46 20.15
N THR A 71 -10.70 17.77 20.80
CA THR A 71 -10.62 18.80 21.86
C THR A 71 -11.11 20.17 21.39
N VAL A 72 -10.69 20.60 20.20
CA VAL A 72 -11.08 21.89 19.61
C VAL A 72 -12.57 21.90 19.29
N ASN A 73 -13.09 20.84 18.67
CA ASN A 73 -14.51 20.73 18.34
C ASN A 73 -15.40 20.68 19.59
N SER A 74 -14.99 19.94 20.62
CA SER A 74 -15.66 19.86 21.93
C SER A 74 -15.69 21.21 22.64
N SER A 75 -14.57 21.94 22.63
CA SER A 75 -14.50 23.30 23.21
C SER A 75 -15.42 24.27 22.45
N LYS A 76 -15.45 24.17 21.12
CA LYS A 76 -16.35 24.97 20.28
C LYS A 76 -17.82 24.66 20.54
N LEU A 77 -18.17 23.38 20.74
CA LEU A 77 -19.53 22.97 21.12
C LEU A 77 -19.94 23.59 22.44
N LEU A 78 -19.14 23.47 23.50
CA LEU A 78 -19.44 24.05 24.82
C LEU A 78 -19.53 25.58 24.80
N SER A 79 -18.62 26.25 24.08
CA SER A 79 -18.67 27.70 23.89
C SER A 79 -19.93 28.15 23.16
N THR A 80 -20.31 27.42 22.09
CA THR A 80 -21.53 27.68 21.34
C THR A 80 -22.77 27.42 22.21
N ALA A 81 -22.80 26.32 22.96
CA ALA A 81 -23.89 25.99 23.88
C ALA A 81 -24.09 27.07 24.94
N LYS A 82 -23.01 27.55 25.55
CA LYS A 82 -23.03 28.67 26.52
C LYS A 82 -23.51 29.97 25.88
N SER A 83 -23.07 30.26 24.65
CA SER A 83 -23.55 31.44 23.94
C SER A 83 -25.05 31.32 23.66
N VAL A 84 -25.51 30.20 23.11
CA VAL A 84 -26.92 30.00 22.75
C VAL A 84 -27.82 30.00 24.00
N SER A 85 -27.37 29.48 25.13
CA SER A 85 -28.16 29.50 26.37
C SER A 85 -28.39 30.90 26.93
N GLN A 86 -27.53 31.87 26.59
CA GLN A 86 -27.71 33.27 26.99
C GLN A 86 -28.72 34.02 26.12
N ASP A 87 -28.95 33.54 24.89
CA ASP A 87 -29.87 34.16 23.95
C ASP A 87 -30.36 33.13 22.91
N LEU A 88 -31.50 32.53 23.26
CA LEU A 88 -32.22 31.55 22.44
C LEU A 88 -32.95 32.19 21.24
N THR A 89 -33.07 33.52 21.21
CA THR A 89 -33.81 34.25 20.15
C THR A 89 -32.95 34.50 18.91
N ARG A 90 -31.63 34.27 19.01
CA ARG A 90 -30.70 34.43 17.90
C ARG A 90 -31.09 33.54 16.70
N PRO A 91 -31.26 34.13 15.50
CA PRO A 91 -31.51 33.35 14.31
C PRO A 91 -30.32 32.41 14.05
N ASN A 92 -30.60 31.16 13.69
CA ASN A 92 -29.62 30.09 13.47
C ASN A 92 -28.85 29.56 14.69
N ALA A 93 -29.16 29.99 15.91
CA ALA A 93 -28.48 29.50 17.12
C ALA A 93 -28.51 27.96 17.25
N LYS A 94 -29.70 27.36 17.12
CA LYS A 94 -29.88 25.89 17.16
C LYS A 94 -29.19 25.16 16.01
N ASN A 95 -29.15 25.78 14.82
CA ASN A 95 -28.46 25.20 13.66
C ASN A 95 -26.93 25.18 13.86
N GLN A 96 -26.36 26.27 14.38
CA GLN A 96 -24.92 26.33 14.69
C GLN A 96 -24.53 25.32 15.76
N LEU A 97 -25.38 25.16 16.79
CA LEU A 97 -25.17 24.19 17.85
C LEU A 97 -25.23 22.75 17.35
N ALA A 98 -26.23 22.41 16.53
CA ALA A 98 -26.33 21.09 15.90
C ALA A 98 -25.14 20.81 14.96
N ALA A 99 -24.66 21.82 14.22
CA ALA A 99 -23.46 21.69 13.40
C ALA A 99 -22.20 21.43 14.24
N ALA A 100 -22.04 22.12 15.38
CA ALA A 100 -20.94 21.88 16.30
C ALA A 100 -20.98 20.46 16.89
N ALA A 101 -22.15 19.94 17.25
CA ALA A 101 -22.29 18.58 17.76
C ALA A 101 -21.96 17.52 16.69
N ARG A 102 -22.41 17.70 15.44
CA ARG A 102 -22.03 16.82 14.33
C ARG A 102 -20.52 16.82 14.09
N ALA A 103 -19.87 17.99 14.14
CA ALA A 103 -18.43 18.09 14.00
C ALA A 103 -17.67 17.36 15.12
N VAL A 104 -18.21 17.36 16.34
CA VAL A 104 -17.68 16.54 17.45
C VAL A 104 -17.81 15.06 17.12
N THR A 105 -19.00 14.58 16.75
CA THR A 105 -19.23 13.17 16.39
C THR A 105 -18.33 12.71 15.24
N GLU A 106 -18.20 13.51 14.18
CA GLU A 106 -17.32 13.20 13.04
C GLU A 106 -15.86 13.11 13.46
N SER A 107 -15.38 14.06 14.28
CA SER A 107 -14.01 14.00 14.81
C SER A 107 -13.76 12.82 15.74
N ILE A 108 -14.77 12.38 16.51
CA ILE A 108 -14.67 11.19 17.36
C ILE A 108 -14.57 9.93 16.50
N ASN A 109 -15.40 9.80 15.46
CA ASN A 109 -15.34 8.66 14.56
C ASN A 109 -13.97 8.57 13.87
N HIS A 110 -13.46 9.70 13.37
CA HIS A 110 -12.12 9.74 12.78
C HIS A 110 -11.03 9.38 13.80
N LEU A 111 -11.13 9.84 15.05
CA LEU A 111 -10.20 9.45 16.12
C LEU A 111 -10.26 7.94 16.40
N VAL A 112 -11.45 7.35 16.44
CA VAL A 112 -11.64 5.90 16.62
C VAL A 112 -10.98 5.13 15.48
N ASP A 113 -11.15 5.58 14.24
CA ASP A 113 -10.54 4.97 13.06
C ASP A 113 -9.01 5.03 13.16
N VAL A 114 -8.44 6.21 13.41
CA VAL A 114 -6.98 6.40 13.56
C VAL A 114 -6.41 5.55 14.70
N CYS A 115 -7.08 5.53 15.86
CA CYS A 115 -6.64 4.72 17.00
C CYS A 115 -6.78 3.20 16.74
N THR A 116 -7.76 2.80 15.93
CA THR A 116 -7.97 1.40 15.52
C THR A 116 -6.95 0.95 14.49
N GLU A 117 -6.64 1.80 13.51
CA GLU A 117 -5.61 1.55 12.50
C GLU A 117 -4.21 1.53 13.12
N ALA A 118 -3.97 2.37 14.13
CA ALA A 118 -2.73 2.40 14.91
C ALA A 118 -2.61 1.26 15.93
N ALA A 119 -3.62 0.40 16.08
CA ALA A 119 -3.54 -0.73 16.99
C ALA A 119 -2.46 -1.73 16.51
N PRO A 120 -1.57 -2.19 17.41
CA PRO A 120 -0.46 -3.05 17.02
C PRO A 120 -0.97 -4.37 16.41
N GLY A 121 -0.49 -4.69 15.21
CA GLY A 121 -0.86 -5.89 14.46
C GLY A 121 -2.07 -5.70 13.52
N GLN A 122 -2.91 -4.67 13.68
CA GLN A 122 -4.06 -4.43 12.78
C GLN A 122 -3.60 -3.92 11.41
N LYS A 123 -2.65 -2.99 11.38
CA LYS A 123 -2.06 -2.45 10.14
C LYS A 123 -1.46 -3.58 9.28
N GLU A 124 -0.79 -4.53 9.92
CA GLU A 124 -0.14 -5.68 9.32
C GLU A 124 -1.16 -6.70 8.83
N CYS A 125 -2.22 -6.95 9.60
CA CYS A 125 -3.35 -7.75 9.11
C CYS A 125 -4.01 -7.11 7.89
N ALA A 126 -4.27 -5.79 7.93
CA ALA A 126 -4.86 -5.07 6.81
C ALA A 126 -3.94 -5.02 5.58
N ALA A 127 -2.62 -4.94 5.77
CA ALA A 127 -1.64 -5.06 4.68
C ALA A 127 -1.62 -6.48 4.09
N ALA A 128 -1.64 -7.50 4.96
CA ALA A 128 -1.70 -8.90 4.55
C ALA A 128 -2.96 -9.21 3.72
N ILE A 129 -4.14 -8.77 4.17
CA ILE A 129 -5.41 -8.94 3.46
C ILE A 129 -5.34 -8.26 2.08
N ARG A 130 -4.90 -7.00 2.01
CA ARG A 130 -4.74 -6.30 0.73
C ARG A 130 -3.82 -7.04 -0.24
N ASN A 131 -2.73 -7.61 0.27
CA ASN A 131 -1.82 -8.40 -0.56
C ASN A 131 -2.51 -9.67 -1.09
N MET A 132 -3.19 -10.43 -0.23
CA MET A 132 -3.94 -11.63 -0.63
C MET A 132 -5.07 -11.32 -1.63
N GLU A 133 -5.78 -10.20 -1.46
CA GLU A 133 -6.82 -9.77 -2.39
C GLU A 133 -6.25 -9.38 -3.76
N SER A 134 -5.05 -8.80 -3.79
CA SER A 134 -4.38 -8.41 -5.04
C SER A 134 -3.97 -9.61 -5.90
N SER A 135 -3.70 -10.77 -5.29
CA SER A 135 -3.32 -12.00 -6.00
C SER A 135 -4.52 -12.86 -6.42
N ARG A 136 -5.70 -12.63 -5.83
CA ARG A 136 -6.95 -13.35 -6.18
C ARG A 136 -7.29 -13.37 -7.68
N PRO A 137 -7.13 -12.27 -8.45
CA PRO A 137 -7.41 -12.28 -9.89
C PRO A 137 -6.52 -13.24 -10.70
N LEU A 138 -5.34 -13.61 -10.17
CA LEU A 138 -4.46 -14.57 -10.85
C LEU A 138 -5.09 -15.97 -10.95
N LEU A 139 -6.01 -16.29 -10.03
CA LEU A 139 -6.70 -17.58 -10.00
C LEU A 139 -7.94 -17.64 -10.90
N SER A 140 -8.50 -16.50 -11.34
CA SER A 140 -9.76 -16.51 -12.08
C SER A 140 -9.58 -16.85 -13.57
N ALA A 141 -8.42 -16.52 -14.15
CA ALA A 141 -8.11 -16.83 -15.54
C ALA A 141 -6.59 -16.96 -15.78
N PRO A 142 -5.99 -18.15 -15.57
CA PRO A 142 -4.57 -18.39 -15.86
C PRO A 142 -4.35 -18.49 -17.37
N THR A 143 -4.49 -17.37 -18.07
CA THR A 143 -4.35 -17.25 -19.54
C THR A 143 -2.92 -16.93 -19.96
N GLN A 144 -2.07 -16.53 -19.01
CA GLN A 144 -0.69 -16.15 -19.22
C GLN A 144 0.19 -16.82 -18.16
N PRO A 145 1.46 -17.13 -18.51
CA PRO A 145 2.43 -17.59 -17.53
C PRO A 145 2.72 -16.48 -16.53
N ILE A 146 2.73 -16.84 -15.24
CA ILE A 146 3.04 -15.93 -14.13
C ILE A 146 4.53 -16.00 -13.78
N SER A 147 5.14 -17.15 -14.02
CA SER A 147 6.53 -17.44 -13.69
C SER A 147 7.19 -18.29 -14.77
N GLU A 148 8.52 -18.36 -14.75
CA GLU A 148 9.33 -19.22 -15.61
C GLU A 148 9.52 -20.63 -15.01
N LEU A 149 8.89 -20.91 -13.86
CA LEU A 149 8.96 -22.22 -13.20
C LEU A 149 8.22 -23.30 -14.01
N GLY A 150 8.84 -24.48 -14.09
CA GLY A 150 8.22 -25.69 -14.64
C GLY A 150 7.27 -26.36 -13.64
N TYR A 151 6.42 -27.27 -14.14
CA TYR A 151 5.33 -27.87 -13.36
C TYR A 151 5.80 -28.54 -12.05
N PHE A 152 6.85 -29.35 -12.11
CA PHE A 152 7.39 -30.03 -10.92
C PHE A 152 8.03 -29.05 -9.92
N ALA A 153 8.69 -28.00 -10.41
CA ALA A 153 9.24 -26.95 -9.54
C ALA A 153 8.13 -26.14 -8.87
N CYS A 154 6.99 -25.92 -9.54
CA CYS A 154 5.80 -25.34 -8.91
C CYS A 154 5.24 -26.23 -7.80
N LEU A 155 5.24 -27.56 -7.99
CA LEU A 155 4.78 -28.51 -6.98
C LEU A 155 5.68 -28.49 -5.73
N ASP A 156 7.00 -28.51 -5.92
CA ASP A 156 7.96 -28.40 -4.82
C ASP A 156 7.81 -27.06 -4.08
N ALA A 157 7.66 -25.97 -4.83
CA ALA A 157 7.40 -24.65 -4.26
C ALA A 157 6.09 -24.61 -3.45
N VAL A 158 5.00 -25.21 -3.94
CA VAL A 158 3.74 -25.32 -3.20
C VAL A 158 3.94 -26.05 -1.87
N VAL A 159 4.70 -27.14 -1.86
CA VAL A 159 5.02 -27.87 -0.63
C VAL A 159 5.79 -26.98 0.34
N ASP A 160 6.81 -26.26 -0.11
CA ASP A 160 7.59 -25.38 0.77
C ASP A 160 6.79 -24.19 1.28
N GLN A 161 5.97 -23.55 0.43
CA GLN A 161 5.06 -22.49 0.88
C GLN A 161 4.01 -23.00 1.87
N SER A 162 3.53 -24.24 1.73
CA SER A 162 2.58 -24.85 2.67
C SER A 162 3.20 -25.07 4.07
N LYS A 163 4.50 -25.39 4.14
CA LYS A 163 5.24 -25.48 5.40
C LYS A 163 5.36 -24.10 6.04
N LEU A 164 5.78 -23.09 5.27
CA LEU A 164 5.90 -21.70 5.74
C LEU A 164 4.56 -21.15 6.24
N LEU A 165 3.46 -21.47 5.55
CA LEU A 165 2.11 -21.10 5.99
C LEU A 165 1.78 -21.74 7.34
N SER A 166 2.06 -23.04 7.50
CA SER A 166 1.77 -23.79 8.74
C SER A 166 2.61 -23.29 9.93
N GLU A 167 3.89 -22.99 9.68
CA GLU A 167 4.80 -22.39 10.66
C GLU A 167 4.34 -20.97 11.03
N GLY A 168 3.97 -20.16 10.04
CA GLY A 168 3.44 -18.81 10.24
C GLY A 168 2.15 -18.81 11.07
N MET A 169 1.20 -19.70 10.76
CA MET A 169 -0.05 -19.84 11.51
C MET A 169 0.20 -20.28 12.96
N SER A 170 1.13 -21.22 13.17
CA SER A 170 1.53 -21.66 14.51
C SER A 170 2.24 -20.54 15.29
N GLY A 171 3.10 -19.79 14.61
CA GLY A 171 3.79 -18.61 15.14
C GLY A 171 2.81 -17.52 15.57
N MET A 172 1.80 -17.22 14.73
CA MET A 172 0.71 -16.30 15.08
C MET A 172 -0.04 -16.75 16.34
N ALA A 173 -0.47 -18.02 16.38
CA ALA A 173 -1.20 -18.55 17.53
C ALA A 173 -0.37 -18.51 18.83
N SER A 174 0.93 -18.78 18.76
CA SER A 174 1.84 -18.65 19.91
C SER A 174 2.06 -17.19 20.30
N ALA A 175 2.19 -16.27 19.34
CA ALA A 175 2.46 -14.86 19.59
C ALA A 175 1.27 -14.18 20.28
N VAL A 176 0.04 -14.50 19.85
CA VAL A 176 -1.20 -14.04 20.50
C VAL A 176 -1.28 -14.53 21.95
N LYS A 177 -0.94 -15.80 22.21
CA LYS A 177 -0.96 -16.35 23.58
C LYS A 177 0.03 -15.67 24.53
N LYS A 178 1.14 -15.15 24.01
CA LYS A 178 2.20 -14.49 24.79
C LYS A 178 2.10 -12.96 24.77
N SER A 179 1.10 -12.40 24.08
CA SER A 179 0.94 -10.97 23.83
C SER A 179 2.18 -10.31 23.21
N GLU A 180 2.91 -11.03 22.35
CA GLU A 180 4.10 -10.54 21.66
C GLU A 180 3.72 -9.98 20.27
N THR A 181 3.48 -8.67 20.19
CA THR A 181 3.04 -7.95 18.98
C THR A 181 4.05 -8.06 17.83
N ASP A 182 5.34 -7.87 18.12
CA ASP A 182 6.43 -8.01 17.13
C ASP A 182 6.44 -9.35 16.41
N LYS A 183 6.33 -10.44 17.17
CA LYS A 183 6.35 -11.80 16.60
C LYS A 183 5.07 -12.08 15.84
N PHE A 184 3.93 -11.57 16.34
CA PHE A 184 2.67 -11.66 15.64
C PHE A 184 2.74 -10.97 14.27
N SER A 185 3.22 -9.73 14.20
CA SER A 185 3.36 -8.98 12.95
C SER A 185 4.28 -9.70 11.95
N ARG A 186 5.41 -10.26 12.40
CA ARG A 186 6.29 -11.07 11.54
C ARG A 186 5.60 -12.33 11.04
N SER A 187 4.90 -13.05 11.92
CA SER A 187 4.19 -14.27 11.52
C SER A 187 3.04 -13.98 10.54
N VAL A 188 2.32 -12.87 10.70
CA VAL A 188 1.29 -12.40 9.74
C VAL A 188 1.92 -12.10 8.37
N ALA A 189 3.06 -11.42 8.34
CA ALA A 189 3.78 -11.15 7.09
C ALA A 189 4.27 -12.44 6.40
N THR A 190 4.77 -13.41 7.17
CA THR A 190 5.15 -14.74 6.64
C THR A 190 3.95 -15.45 6.04
N VAL A 191 2.79 -15.43 6.73
CA VAL A 191 1.55 -16.04 6.22
C VAL A 191 1.10 -15.36 4.92
N ALA A 192 1.10 -14.02 4.87
CA ALA A 192 0.73 -13.29 3.66
C ALA A 192 1.61 -13.64 2.47
N THR A 193 2.94 -13.67 2.68
CA THR A 193 3.93 -14.02 1.66
C THR A 193 3.76 -15.47 1.20
N ALA A 194 3.53 -16.41 2.13
CA ALA A 194 3.32 -17.81 1.81
C ALA A 194 2.03 -18.03 0.99
N VAL A 195 0.94 -17.35 1.34
CA VAL A 195 -0.31 -17.39 0.57
C VAL A 195 -0.11 -16.82 -0.83
N GLN A 196 0.60 -15.70 -0.97
CA GLN A 196 0.92 -15.14 -2.27
C GLN A 196 1.74 -16.12 -3.13
N GLY A 197 2.80 -16.70 -2.56
CA GLY A 197 3.62 -17.71 -3.26
C GLY A 197 2.83 -18.95 -3.67
N LEU A 198 1.90 -19.41 -2.82
CA LEU A 198 0.97 -20.50 -3.15
C LEU A 198 0.08 -20.15 -4.34
N VAL A 199 -0.51 -18.95 -4.34
CA VAL A 199 -1.38 -18.47 -5.43
C VAL A 199 -0.62 -18.41 -6.74
N GLU A 200 0.58 -17.80 -6.74
CA GLU A 200 1.43 -17.67 -7.93
C GLU A 200 1.85 -19.05 -8.50
N CYS A 201 2.30 -19.96 -7.65
CA CYS A 201 2.69 -21.32 -8.07
C CYS A 201 1.50 -22.14 -8.56
N THR A 202 0.35 -22.02 -7.90
CA THR A 202 -0.88 -22.73 -8.28
C THR A 202 -1.40 -22.24 -9.64
N ALA A 203 -1.43 -20.93 -9.85
CA ALA A 203 -1.88 -20.36 -11.11
C ALA A 203 -0.91 -20.69 -12.27
N GLN A 204 0.40 -20.70 -12.01
CA GLN A 204 1.40 -21.19 -12.98
C GLN A 204 1.21 -22.67 -13.31
N ALA A 205 1.02 -23.53 -12.31
CA ALA A 205 0.78 -24.96 -12.53
C ALA A 205 -0.52 -25.18 -13.32
N ALA A 206 -1.58 -24.44 -13.01
CA ALA A 206 -2.84 -24.48 -13.75
C ALA A 206 -2.66 -24.06 -15.22
N TYR A 207 -1.87 -23.02 -15.49
CA TYR A 207 -1.51 -22.62 -16.85
C TYR A 207 -0.77 -23.75 -17.59
N LEU A 208 0.24 -24.36 -16.96
CA LEU A 208 1.02 -25.44 -17.59
C LEU A 208 0.15 -26.68 -17.89
N VAL A 209 -0.79 -27.02 -16.99
CA VAL A 209 -1.77 -28.10 -17.24
C VAL A 209 -2.69 -27.73 -18.40
N ALA A 210 -3.18 -26.49 -18.47
CA ALA A 210 -4.05 -26.03 -19.55
C ALA A 210 -3.35 -26.04 -20.92
N VAL A 211 -2.05 -25.77 -20.97
CA VAL A 211 -1.23 -25.84 -22.20
C VAL A 211 -0.88 -27.28 -22.58
N SER A 212 -0.95 -28.21 -21.64
CA SER A 212 -0.64 -29.63 -21.89
C SER A 212 -1.77 -30.39 -22.60
N ASP A 213 -2.97 -29.80 -22.71
CA ASP A 213 -4.07 -30.40 -23.46
C ASP A 213 -3.86 -30.32 -24.99
N GLU A 214 -4.18 -31.39 -25.71
CA GLU A 214 -3.91 -31.51 -27.16
C GLU A 214 -4.68 -30.49 -28.01
N THR A 215 -5.83 -30.02 -27.51
CA THR A 215 -6.64 -29.01 -28.19
C THR A 215 -6.21 -27.58 -27.89
N SER A 216 -5.28 -27.41 -26.94
CA SER A 216 -4.83 -26.13 -26.43
C SER A 216 -3.64 -25.61 -27.22
N VAL A 217 -3.58 -24.30 -27.39
CA VAL A 217 -2.41 -23.60 -27.95
C VAL A 217 -1.85 -22.73 -26.87
N ALA A 218 -0.58 -22.97 -26.51
CA ALA A 218 0.16 -22.12 -25.58
C ALA A 218 0.00 -20.64 -25.96
N GLY A 219 -0.38 -19.81 -24.98
CA GLY A 219 -0.37 -18.37 -25.16
C GLY A 219 1.03 -17.95 -25.58
N ARG A 220 1.17 -17.42 -26.80
CA ARG A 220 2.46 -16.90 -27.25
C ARG A 220 2.75 -15.64 -26.45
N ALA A 221 3.68 -15.75 -25.49
CA ALA A 221 4.29 -14.58 -24.90
C ALA A 221 4.81 -13.69 -26.04
N GLY A 222 4.52 -12.39 -26.00
CA GLY A 222 5.07 -11.47 -26.98
C GLY A 222 6.60 -11.59 -27.02
N LEU A 223 7.23 -11.26 -28.15
CA LEU A 223 8.70 -11.26 -28.31
C LEU A 223 9.46 -10.41 -27.26
N VAL A 224 8.71 -9.67 -26.43
CA VAL A 224 9.18 -8.76 -25.40
C VAL A 224 8.20 -8.87 -24.22
N ASP A 225 8.71 -9.17 -23.02
CA ASP A 225 7.97 -8.96 -21.78
C ASP A 225 7.85 -7.44 -21.54
N GLN A 226 6.71 -6.87 -21.95
CA GLN A 226 6.45 -5.45 -21.77
C GLN A 226 6.43 -5.03 -20.29
N ALA A 227 6.08 -5.94 -19.38
CA ALA A 227 6.06 -5.66 -17.95
C ALA A 227 7.48 -5.59 -17.37
N GLN A 228 8.40 -6.44 -17.83
CA GLN A 228 9.81 -6.35 -17.45
C GLN A 228 10.46 -5.05 -17.93
N PHE A 229 10.18 -4.63 -19.17
CA PHE A 229 10.67 -3.34 -19.68
C PHE A 229 10.07 -2.14 -18.92
N ALA A 230 8.77 -2.19 -18.59
CA ALA A 230 8.12 -1.14 -17.82
C ALA A 230 8.69 -1.03 -16.39
N ARG A 231 8.93 -2.16 -15.72
CA ARG A 231 9.56 -2.21 -14.38
C ARG A 231 10.99 -1.67 -14.41
N ALA A 232 11.80 -2.12 -15.37
CA ALA A 232 13.18 -1.65 -15.52
C ALA A 232 13.24 -0.15 -15.85
N ALA A 233 12.35 0.35 -16.72
CA ALA A 233 12.24 1.78 -17.03
C ALA A 233 11.85 2.61 -15.80
N ALA A 234 10.86 2.17 -15.02
CA ALA A 234 10.44 2.85 -13.79
C ALA A 234 11.55 2.87 -12.73
N ALA A 235 12.31 1.77 -12.59
CA ALA A 235 13.45 1.70 -11.68
C ALA A 235 14.57 2.67 -12.08
N ILE A 236 14.87 2.77 -13.38
CA ILE A 236 15.84 3.73 -13.91
C ILE A 236 15.36 5.16 -13.68
N GLU A 237 14.08 5.46 -13.95
CA GLU A 237 13.53 6.79 -13.74
C GLU A 237 13.58 7.20 -12.26
N HIS A 238 13.23 6.28 -11.36
CA HIS A 238 13.34 6.48 -9.92
C HIS A 238 14.79 6.75 -9.50
N ALA A 239 15.75 5.94 -9.97
CA ALA A 239 17.17 6.13 -9.69
C ALA A 239 17.68 7.49 -10.21
N CYS A 240 17.27 7.90 -11.42
CA CYS A 240 17.61 9.21 -11.95
C CYS A 240 17.03 10.36 -11.11
N ARG A 241 15.79 10.25 -10.62
CA ARG A 241 15.20 11.27 -9.73
C ARG A 241 15.96 11.39 -8.41
N THR A 242 16.35 10.27 -7.81
CA THR A 242 17.16 10.26 -6.57
C THR A 242 18.56 10.84 -6.78
N LEU A 243 19.16 10.62 -7.95
CA LEU A 243 20.46 11.21 -8.32
C LEU A 243 20.39 12.71 -8.65
N CYS A 244 19.21 13.23 -9.03
CA CYS A 244 18.98 14.65 -9.28
C CYS A 244 18.62 15.45 -8.02
N ASP A 245 18.35 14.80 -6.88
CA ASP A 245 18.07 15.47 -5.61
C ASP A 245 19.38 15.97 -4.96
N PRO A 246 19.53 17.28 -4.69
CA PRO A 246 20.74 17.84 -4.10
C PRO A 246 21.01 17.44 -2.64
N ASN A 247 20.07 16.75 -1.96
CA ASN A 247 20.20 16.32 -0.57
C ASN A 247 20.60 14.84 -0.38
N THR A 248 20.90 14.12 -1.46
CA THR A 248 21.18 12.67 -1.43
C THR A 248 22.59 12.34 -0.89
N ASP A 249 22.65 11.37 0.04
CA ASP A 249 23.87 10.96 0.74
C ASP A 249 24.82 10.13 -0.16
N GLN A 250 26.14 10.22 0.04
CA GLN A 250 27.14 9.62 -0.88
C GLN A 250 27.04 8.08 -0.99
N HIS A 251 26.53 7.41 0.05
CA HIS A 251 26.24 5.98 0.06
C HIS A 251 24.99 5.61 -0.75
N GLN A 252 23.96 6.47 -0.76
CA GLN A 252 22.76 6.25 -1.58
C GLN A 252 23.08 6.39 -3.06
N VAL A 253 23.90 7.38 -3.45
CA VAL A 253 24.33 7.59 -4.85
C VAL A 253 25.00 6.35 -5.44
N ARG A 254 25.92 5.72 -4.68
CA ARG A 254 26.64 4.51 -5.14
C ARG A 254 25.74 3.29 -5.25
N ALA A 255 24.79 3.13 -4.32
CA ALA A 255 23.83 2.03 -4.35
C ALA A 255 22.84 2.19 -5.52
N THR A 256 22.37 3.41 -5.78
CA THR A 256 21.47 3.71 -6.92
C THR A 256 22.17 3.59 -8.28
N ASP A 257 23.45 3.97 -8.39
CA ASP A 257 24.25 3.78 -9.61
C ASP A 257 24.47 2.29 -9.93
N ALA A 258 24.75 1.48 -8.91
CA ALA A 258 24.91 0.04 -9.08
C ALA A 258 23.61 -0.61 -9.59
N LEU A 259 22.46 -0.26 -9.00
CA LEU A 259 21.13 -0.75 -9.40
C LEU A 259 20.76 -0.30 -10.82
N ALA A 260 20.99 0.97 -11.15
CA ALA A 260 20.76 1.47 -12.50
C ALA A 260 21.64 0.72 -13.51
N SER A 261 22.93 0.48 -13.21
CA SER A 261 23.83 -0.23 -14.11
C SER A 261 23.39 -1.68 -14.36
N SER A 262 22.93 -2.41 -13.32
CA SER A 262 22.43 -3.78 -13.47
C SER A 262 21.15 -3.84 -14.31
N GLU A 263 20.23 -2.91 -14.14
CA GLU A 263 19.01 -2.82 -14.96
C GLU A 263 19.31 -2.45 -16.41
N TRP A 264 20.29 -1.56 -16.65
CA TRP A 264 20.77 -1.26 -18.01
C TRP A 264 21.39 -2.48 -18.71
N VAL A 265 22.20 -3.27 -18.00
CA VAL A 265 22.73 -4.53 -18.54
C VAL A 265 21.59 -5.51 -18.86
N ASN A 266 20.57 -5.59 -17.99
CA ASN A 266 19.40 -6.44 -18.21
C ASN A 266 18.61 -6.03 -19.48
N ILE A 267 18.37 -4.73 -19.67
CA ILE A 267 17.76 -4.18 -20.89
C ILE A 267 18.62 -4.46 -22.13
N LEU A 268 19.95 -4.33 -22.03
CA LEU A 268 20.86 -4.62 -23.13
C LEU A 268 20.83 -6.10 -23.51
N PHE A 269 20.78 -6.98 -22.52
CA PHE A 269 20.69 -8.42 -22.67
C PHE A 269 19.36 -8.82 -23.34
N LEU A 270 18.25 -8.24 -22.91
CA LEU A 270 16.93 -8.42 -23.53
C LEU A 270 16.90 -7.93 -24.98
N LYS A 271 17.54 -6.79 -25.29
CA LYS A 271 17.71 -6.32 -26.69
C LYS A 271 18.53 -7.30 -27.54
N HIS A 272 19.61 -7.87 -26.98
CA HIS A 272 20.44 -8.84 -27.68
C HIS A 272 19.72 -10.16 -27.93
N ALA A 273 19.01 -10.68 -26.93
CA ALA A 273 18.16 -11.86 -27.03
C ALA A 273 17.08 -11.68 -28.11
N ARG A 274 16.44 -10.51 -28.18
CA ARG A 274 15.49 -10.17 -29.25
C ARG A 274 16.13 -10.15 -30.64
N LYS A 275 17.33 -9.57 -30.77
CA LYS A 275 18.07 -9.56 -32.05
C LYS A 275 18.39 -10.99 -32.49
N PHE A 276 18.76 -11.86 -31.55
CA PHE A 276 19.02 -13.28 -31.80
C PHE A 276 17.75 -14.04 -32.24
N GLU A 277 16.62 -13.84 -31.56
CA GLU A 277 15.37 -14.55 -31.86
C GLU A 277 14.72 -14.09 -33.18
N ILE A 278 14.76 -12.78 -33.49
CA ILE A 278 14.36 -12.24 -34.81
C ILE A 278 15.26 -12.84 -35.90
N ASN A 279 16.56 -12.96 -35.65
CA ASN A 279 17.51 -13.54 -36.59
C ASN A 279 17.21 -15.03 -36.82
N ARG A 280 16.87 -15.79 -35.77
CA ARG A 280 16.43 -17.19 -35.82
C ARG A 280 15.15 -17.39 -36.65
N ILE A 281 14.13 -16.56 -36.42
CA ILE A 281 12.85 -16.61 -37.15
C ILE A 281 13.04 -16.25 -38.63
N CYS A 282 13.84 -15.23 -38.94
CA CYS A 282 14.10 -14.84 -40.32
C CYS A 282 14.91 -15.90 -41.09
N HIS A 283 15.78 -16.65 -40.41
CA HIS A 283 16.55 -17.75 -40.99
C HIS A 283 15.67 -18.97 -41.33
N GLN A 284 14.51 -19.13 -40.67
CA GLN A 284 13.51 -20.16 -40.99
C GLN A 284 12.60 -19.77 -42.16
N ILE A 285 12.42 -18.47 -42.44
CA ILE A 285 11.49 -17.97 -43.47
C ILE A 285 12.20 -17.69 -44.81
N VAL A 286 13.49 -17.34 -44.82
CA VAL A 286 14.24 -16.99 -46.05
C VAL A 286 15.54 -17.81 -46.13
N PRO A 287 15.65 -18.82 -47.04
CA PRO A 287 16.83 -19.68 -47.12
C PRO A 287 18.06 -19.01 -47.75
N SER A 288 17.89 -17.88 -48.47
CA SER A 288 18.97 -17.23 -49.22
C SER A 288 19.66 -16.14 -48.38
N ARG A 289 20.94 -16.36 -48.05
CA ARG A 289 21.82 -15.44 -47.30
C ARG A 289 21.88 -13.99 -47.84
N SER A 290 21.58 -13.76 -49.11
CA SER A 290 21.66 -12.43 -49.76
C SER A 290 20.48 -11.51 -49.42
N MET A 291 19.26 -12.02 -49.29
CA MET A 291 18.10 -11.20 -48.90
C MET A 291 18.11 -10.84 -47.41
N PHE A 292 18.79 -11.66 -46.59
CA PHE A 292 18.90 -11.48 -45.14
C PHE A 292 19.69 -10.22 -44.77
N SER A 293 20.82 -9.98 -45.45
CA SER A 293 21.65 -8.79 -45.24
C SER A 293 20.89 -7.51 -45.57
N LEU A 294 20.13 -7.50 -46.67
CA LEU A 294 19.40 -6.31 -47.10
C LEU A 294 18.24 -5.98 -46.15
N TRP A 295 17.53 -7.01 -45.66
CA TRP A 295 16.42 -6.84 -44.71
C TRP A 295 16.90 -6.37 -43.32
N CYS A 296 18.02 -6.87 -42.81
CA CYS A 296 18.61 -6.39 -41.56
C CYS A 296 19.07 -4.93 -41.64
N THR A 297 19.70 -4.50 -42.74
CA THR A 297 20.15 -3.10 -42.90
C THR A 297 18.98 -2.13 -43.06
N ILE A 298 17.91 -2.54 -43.74
CA ILE A 298 16.69 -1.71 -43.89
C ILE A 298 15.94 -1.58 -42.55
N ASN A 299 15.85 -2.66 -41.75
CA ASN A 299 15.18 -2.61 -40.45
C ASN A 299 15.98 -1.86 -39.37
N GLU A 300 17.32 -1.91 -39.37
CA GLU A 300 18.13 -1.10 -38.44
C GLU A 300 17.89 0.42 -38.63
N HIS A 301 17.70 0.88 -39.87
CA HIS A 301 17.40 2.28 -40.16
C HIS A 301 15.96 2.71 -39.83
N LEU A 302 14.98 1.79 -39.92
CA LEU A 302 13.58 2.06 -39.59
C LEU A 302 13.31 2.01 -38.07
N PHE A 303 14.03 1.16 -37.33
CA PHE A 303 13.83 1.01 -35.88
C PHE A 303 14.34 2.22 -35.08
N ILE A 304 15.42 2.87 -35.53
CA ILE A 304 15.96 4.09 -34.89
C ILE A 304 15.00 5.29 -35.06
N ARG A 305 14.21 5.33 -36.15
CA ARG A 305 13.27 6.42 -36.43
C ARG A 305 11.88 6.28 -35.79
N SER A 306 11.58 5.14 -35.19
CA SER A 306 10.23 4.82 -34.69
C SER A 306 10.01 5.20 -33.21
N TRP A 307 10.95 5.88 -32.57
CA TRP A 307 10.80 6.44 -31.21
C TRP A 307 10.67 7.96 -31.27
N PRO A 308 9.46 8.53 -31.34
CA PRO A 308 9.24 9.93 -31.04
C PRO A 308 9.04 10.09 -29.53
N TYR A 309 9.71 11.09 -28.94
CA TYR A 309 9.68 11.55 -27.54
C TYR A 309 10.63 10.89 -26.54
N TRP A 310 11.87 11.35 -26.55
CA TRP A 310 12.64 11.54 -25.31
C TRP A 310 13.02 13.03 -25.19
N PRO A 311 12.73 13.72 -24.07
CA PRO A 311 13.06 15.14 -23.93
C PRO A 311 14.57 15.36 -23.88
N ASN A 312 15.06 16.27 -24.72
CA ASN A 312 16.43 16.77 -24.76
C ASN A 312 16.77 17.60 -23.51
N THR A 313 16.95 16.98 -22.35
CA THR A 313 17.45 17.69 -21.16
C THR A 313 18.43 16.82 -20.38
N CYS A 314 19.66 16.72 -20.90
CA CYS A 314 20.87 16.42 -20.11
C CYS A 314 22.09 16.81 -20.96
N GLU A 315 22.30 18.12 -21.13
CA GLU A 315 23.56 18.66 -21.63
C GLU A 315 24.68 18.26 -20.67
N ARG A 316 25.65 17.49 -21.19
CA ARG A 316 26.85 17.06 -20.47
C ARG A 316 27.63 18.28 -19.96
N ARG A 317 27.80 18.43 -18.64
CA ARG A 317 28.91 19.23 -18.11
C ARG A 317 30.20 18.40 -18.17
N PRO A 318 31.33 18.96 -18.64
CA PRO A 318 32.60 18.26 -18.69
C PRO A 318 33.15 18.06 -17.27
N ALA A 319 33.55 16.83 -16.96
CA ALA A 319 34.28 16.49 -15.74
C ALA A 319 35.65 17.18 -15.76
N LYS A 320 35.91 18.06 -14.79
CA LYS A 320 37.27 18.50 -14.46
C LYS A 320 37.93 17.37 -13.68
N VAL A 321 38.93 16.75 -14.32
CA VAL A 321 39.90 15.86 -13.68
C VAL A 321 40.83 16.72 -12.83
N ALA A 322 41.00 16.35 -11.55
CA ALA A 322 42.08 16.79 -10.68
C ALA A 322 42.96 15.56 -10.37
#